data_AF-A0A3S4I744-F1
#
_entry.id   AF-A0A3S4I744-F1
#
_cell.length_a   1.000
_cell.length_b   1.000
_cell.length_c   1.000
_cell.angle_alpha   90.00
_cell.angle_beta   90.00
_cell.angle_gamma   90.00
#
_symmetry.space_group_name_H-M   'P 1'
#
loop_
_entity.id
_entity.type
_entity.pdbx_description
1 polymer ?
#
loop_
_entity_poly.entity_id
_entity_poly.type
_entity_poly.pdbx_seq_one_letter_code
_entity_poly.pdbx_strand_id
1 'polypeptide(L)' 'MNEMAMDNKVAPAKNYLMRCVHPEDKEKLEKLIHRPGAALQLAAKLNEDFAVDLDITVKK' A
#
# COMPACT_ATOMS: atom_id res chain seq x y z
N MET A 1 -17.50 -21.63 -5.19
CA MET A 1 -16.65 -20.79 -4.31
C MET A 1 -15.59 -20.15 -5.21
N ASN A 2 -15.87 -19.00 -5.80
CA ASN A 2 -14.85 -18.28 -6.60
C ASN A 2 -14.08 -17.39 -5.63
N GLU A 3 -13.22 -18.02 -4.85
CA GLU A 3 -12.29 -17.32 -3.97
C GLU A 3 -11.10 -16.85 -4.83
N MET A 4 -10.80 -15.56 -4.75
CA MET A 4 -9.46 -15.00 -5.02
C MET A 4 -9.09 -14.73 -6.49
N ALA A 5 -9.94 -13.97 -7.20
CA ALA A 5 -9.47 -13.17 -8.33
C ALA A 5 -9.25 -11.72 -7.88
N MET A 6 -8.12 -11.38 -7.23
CA MET A 6 -7.75 -9.96 -6.98
C MET A 6 -6.28 -9.69 -6.56
N ASP A 7 -5.33 -10.60 -6.76
CA ASP A 7 -3.98 -10.46 -6.16
C ASP A 7 -3.04 -9.46 -6.87
N ASN A 8 -3.32 -9.06 -8.10
CA ASN A 8 -2.29 -8.40 -8.92
C ASN A 8 -2.04 -6.90 -8.60
N LYS A 9 -2.91 -6.23 -7.81
CA LYS A 9 -2.71 -4.82 -7.39
C LYS A 9 -2.68 -4.60 -5.88
N VAL A 10 -3.09 -5.59 -5.10
CA VAL A 10 -3.08 -5.52 -3.63
C VAL A 10 -1.70 -5.81 -3.07
N ALA A 11 -0.99 -6.79 -3.64
CA ALA A 11 0.37 -7.14 -3.25
C ALA A 11 1.37 -5.94 -3.27
N PRO A 12 1.46 -5.12 -4.34
CA PRO A 12 2.35 -3.97 -4.35
C PRO A 12 1.95 -2.89 -3.33
N ALA A 13 0.64 -2.62 -3.16
CA ALA A 13 0.15 -1.65 -2.19
C ALA A 13 0.44 -2.08 -0.73
N LYS A 14 0.21 -3.36 -0.41
CA LYS A 14 0.58 -3.94 0.90
C LYS A 14 2.08 -3.81 1.15
N ASN A 15 2.91 -4.20 0.19
CA ASN A 15 4.36 -4.16 0.35
C ASN A 15 4.88 -2.72 0.54
N TYR A 16 4.32 -1.77 -0.20
CA TYR A 16 4.62 -0.35 -0.04
C TYR A 16 4.30 0.15 1.37
N LEU A 17 3.07 -0.08 1.84
CA LEU A 17 2.63 0.33 3.18
C LEU A 17 3.46 -0.30 4.29
N MET A 18 3.85 -1.58 4.15
CA MET A 18 4.70 -2.27 5.12
C MET A 18 6.13 -1.72 5.24
N ARG A 19 6.61 -1.03 4.21
CA ARG A 19 7.92 -0.35 4.23
C ARG A 19 7.82 1.06 4.81
N CYS A 20 6.66 1.71 4.70
CA CYS A 20 6.42 3.04 5.24
C CYS A 20 5.99 3.04 6.73
N VAL A 21 5.34 1.97 7.19
CA VAL A 21 4.83 1.87 8.57
C VAL A 21 5.95 1.57 9.58
N HIS A 22 5.85 2.14 10.78
CA HIS A 22 6.76 1.82 11.88
C HIS A 22 6.69 0.32 12.23
N PRO A 23 7.80 -0.34 12.60
CA PRO A 23 7.82 -1.78 12.87
C PRO A 23 6.78 -2.24 13.89
N GLU A 24 6.51 -1.42 14.90
CA GLU A 24 5.55 -1.70 15.98
C GLU A 24 4.08 -1.67 15.53
N ASP A 25 3.77 -1.03 14.41
CA ASP A 25 2.42 -0.91 13.88
C ASP A 25 2.14 -1.85 12.70
N LYS A 26 3.11 -2.69 12.31
CA LYS A 26 2.96 -3.65 11.20
C LYS A 26 1.79 -4.62 11.43
N GLU A 27 1.65 -5.16 12.63
CA GLU A 27 0.54 -6.07 12.95
C GLU A 27 -0.83 -5.37 12.89
N LYS A 28 -0.90 -4.10 13.29
CA LYS A 28 -2.14 -3.31 13.21
C LYS A 28 -2.48 -3.02 11.74
N LEU A 29 -1.48 -2.69 10.93
CA LEU A 29 -1.62 -2.48 9.50
C LEU A 29 -2.14 -3.75 8.81
N GLU A 30 -1.57 -4.92 9.11
CA GLU A 30 -2.02 -6.20 8.53
C GLU A 30 -3.49 -6.50 8.82
N LYS A 31 -3.93 -6.25 10.06
CA LYS A 31 -5.34 -6.40 10.44
C LYS A 31 -6.26 -5.43 9.70
N LEU A 32 -5.76 -4.24 9.32
CA LEU A 32 -6.54 -3.23 8.59
C LEU A 32 -6.67 -3.58 7.10
N ILE A 33 -5.58 -3.98 6.46
CA ILE A 33 -5.49 -4.23 5.02
C ILE A 33 -6.10 -5.58 4.59
N HIS A 34 -6.46 -6.44 5.54
CA HIS A 34 -7.18 -7.68 5.29
C HIS A 34 -8.59 -7.45 4.70
N ARG A 35 -9.10 -6.21 4.78
CA ARG A 35 -10.33 -5.81 4.11
C ARG A 35 -10.04 -5.52 2.63
N PRO A 36 -10.84 -6.06 1.69
CA PRO A 36 -10.66 -5.78 0.27
C PRO A 36 -10.73 -4.27 0.01
N GLY A 37 -9.77 -3.74 -0.75
CA GLY A 37 -9.66 -2.31 -1.07
C GLY A 37 -8.96 -1.43 -0.02
N ALA A 38 -8.85 -1.87 1.24
CA ALA A 38 -8.24 -1.05 2.30
C ALA A 38 -6.76 -0.75 2.06
N ALA A 39 -5.99 -1.71 1.53
CA ALA A 39 -4.60 -1.50 1.16
C ALA A 39 -4.43 -0.40 0.09
N LEU A 40 -5.32 -0.36 -0.91
CA LEU A 40 -5.27 0.65 -1.97
C LEU A 40 -5.67 2.03 -1.43
N GLN A 41 -6.74 2.11 -0.63
CA GLN A 41 -7.19 3.38 -0.07
C GLN A 41 -6.13 3.99 0.86
N LEU A 42 -5.51 3.17 1.69
CA LEU A 42 -4.47 3.64 2.59
C LEU A 42 -3.21 4.08 1.85
N ALA A 43 -2.78 3.32 0.82
CA ALA A 43 -1.66 3.72 -0.02
C ALA A 43 -1.95 5.01 -0.79
N ALA A 44 -3.17 5.19 -1.30
CA ALA A 44 -3.59 6.42 -1.96
C ALA A 44 -3.54 7.62 -1.01
N LYS A 45 -4.13 7.50 0.19
CA LYS A 45 -4.12 8.59 1.18
C LYS A 45 -2.71 8.92 1.67
N LEU A 46 -1.87 7.90 1.88
CA LEU A 46 -0.48 8.08 2.26
C LEU A 46 0.28 8.82 1.15
N ASN A 47 0.05 8.48 -0.12
CA ASN A 47 0.62 9.22 -1.23
C ASN A 47 0.08 10.66 -1.31
N GLU A 48 -1.21 10.92 -1.08
CA GLU A 48 -1.74 12.28 -1.08
C GLU A 48 -1.13 13.17 0.02
N ASP A 49 -0.94 12.63 1.23
CA ASP A 49 -0.40 13.38 2.37
C ASP A 49 1.14 13.47 2.37
N PHE A 50 1.83 12.45 1.83
CA PHE A 50 3.28 12.29 1.98
C PHE A 50 4.06 12.12 0.68
N ALA A 51 3.42 11.88 -0.47
CA ALA A 51 4.13 11.93 -1.73
C ALA A 51 4.43 13.40 -2.03
N VAL A 52 5.60 13.84 -1.58
CA VAL A 52 6.34 14.89 -2.27
C VAL A 52 6.45 14.41 -3.71
N ASP A 53 5.87 15.18 -4.65
CA ASP A 53 5.91 14.95 -6.10
C ASP A 53 7.35 14.59 -6.50
N LEU A 54 7.63 13.29 -6.58
CA LEU A 54 8.96 12.76 -6.84
C LEU A 54 9.08 12.63 -8.35
N ASP A 55 9.38 13.76 -8.99
CA ASP A 55 9.68 13.84 -10.42
C ASP A 55 11.06 13.22 -10.67
N ILE A 56 11.12 11.89 -10.73
CA ILE A 56 12.35 11.15 -11.01
C ILE A 56 12.62 11.22 -12.53
N THR A 57 13.33 12.26 -12.95
CA THR A 57 13.89 12.35 -14.30
C THR A 57 15.20 11.57 -14.38
N VAL A 58 15.21 10.44 -15.11
CA VAL A 58 16.45 9.72 -15.46
C VAL A 58 17.11 10.44 -16.64
N LYS A 59 18.32 11.00 -16.45
CA LYS A 59 19.08 11.56 -17.57
C LYS A 59 19.57 10.44 -18.49
N LYS A 60 19.33 10.66 -19.78
CA LYS A 60 19.60 9.77 -20.92
C LYS A 60 21.07 9.45 -21.09
#